data_AF-A0AAC9LA17-F1
#
_entry.id   AF-A0AAC9LA17-F1
#
_cell.length_a   1.000
_cell.length_b   1.000
_cell.length_c   1.000
_cell.angle_alpha   90.00
_cell.angle_beta   90.00
_cell.angle_gamma   90.00
#
_symmetry.space_group_name_H-M   'P 1'
#
loop_
_entity.id
_entity.type
_entity.pdbx_description
1 polymer ?
#
loop_
_entity_poly.entity_id
_entity_poly.type
_entity_poly.pdbx_seq_one_letter_code
_entity_poly.pdbx_strand_id
1 'polypeptide(L)'
;MSLKVSLLAGFFQGPLFYHDPEEDRWASHDVELAGEDLSLSPQLVADLTAWDEEYQAIYDDNYPPDSKFSTPEAEWAWIERGKVLAARIKQESPLVASVDYQAHGHYERGTCVF
;
A
#
# COMPACT_ATOMS: atom_id res chain seq x y z
N MET A 1 -19.78 8.53 -0.01
CA MET A 1 -18.68 8.84 -0.96
C MET A 1 -17.95 7.54 -1.24
N SER A 2 -17.36 7.37 -2.43
CA SER A 2 -16.48 6.25 -2.70
C SER A 2 -15.03 6.73 -2.80
N LEU A 3 -14.13 6.09 -2.07
CA LEU A 3 -12.73 6.48 -1.90
C LEU A 3 -11.88 5.98 -3.07
N LYS A 4 -10.96 6.81 -3.54
CA LYS A 4 -9.88 6.38 -4.42
C LYS A 4 -8.68 6.10 -3.54
N VAL A 5 -8.23 4.86 -3.54
CA VAL A 5 -7.14 4.39 -2.68
C VAL A 5 -5.92 4.13 -3.56
N SER A 6 -4.75 4.56 -3.11
CA SER A 6 -3.47 4.11 -3.66
C SER A 6 -2.83 3.14 -2.68
N LEU A 7 -2.42 1.96 -3.16
CA LEU A 7 -1.59 1.03 -2.41
C LEU A 7 -0.14 1.26 -2.84
N LEU A 8 0.61 1.93 -1.98
CA LEU A 8 2.01 2.30 -2.19
C LEU A 8 2.87 1.77 -1.06
N ALA A 9 4.12 1.44 -1.35
CA ALA A 9 5.09 1.04 -0.35
C ALA A 9 6.13 2.14 -0.22
N GLY A 10 6.13 2.86 0.89
CA GLY A 10 7.20 3.77 1.23
C GLY A 10 7.68 3.49 2.65
N PHE A 11 8.94 3.80 2.91
CA PHE A 11 9.51 3.55 4.22
C PHE A 11 8.87 4.46 5.29
N PHE A 12 8.59 3.87 6.45
CA PHE A 12 8.07 4.55 7.65
C PHE A 12 6.72 5.25 7.48
N GLN A 13 5.93 4.82 6.50
CA GLN A 13 4.58 5.33 6.27
C GLN A 13 3.62 4.17 6.00
N GLY A 14 2.37 4.33 6.41
CA GLY A 14 1.33 3.36 6.09
C GLY A 14 1.12 3.19 4.58
N PRO A 15 0.80 1.97 4.12
CA PRO A 15 0.82 1.64 2.70
C PRO A 15 -0.42 2.14 1.91
N LEU A 16 -1.43 2.67 2.60
CA LEU A 16 -2.72 3.04 2.01
C LEU A 16 -2.90 4.56 2.01
N PHE A 17 -2.96 5.15 0.82
CA PHE A 17 -3.14 6.59 0.65
C PHE A 17 -4.51 6.92 0.06
N TYR A 18 -5.27 7.71 0.80
CA TYR A 18 -6.58 8.20 0.41
C TYR A 18 -6.89 9.51 1.14
N HIS A 19 -8.00 10.14 0.77
CA HIS A 19 -8.49 11.36 1.42
C HIS A 19 -9.15 10.99 2.76
N ASP A 20 -8.58 11.52 3.84
CA ASP A 20 -9.13 11.47 5.18
C ASP A 20 -10.26 12.50 5.30
N PRO A 21 -11.51 12.07 5.52
CA PRO A 21 -12.65 12.97 5.62
C PRO A 21 -12.71 13.74 6.95
N GLU A 22 -12.06 13.26 8.02
CA GLU A 22 -12.04 13.92 9.33
C GLU A 22 -11.05 15.08 9.33
N GLU A 23 -9.87 14.87 8.73
CA GLU A 23 -8.80 15.88 8.68
C GLU A 23 -8.78 16.70 7.38
N ASP A 24 -9.67 16.39 6.44
CA ASP A 24 -9.80 17.00 5.10
C ASP A 24 -8.46 17.10 4.35
N ARG A 25 -7.68 16.01 4.39
CA ARG A 25 -6.37 15.95 3.75
C ARG A 25 -6.10 14.60 3.11
N TRP A 26 -5.14 14.57 2.20
CA TRP A 26 -4.59 13.32 1.69
C TRP A 26 -3.44 12.87 2.57
N ALA A 27 -3.48 11.61 3.00
CA ALA A 27 -2.47 11.04 3.89
C ALA A 27 -2.28 9.54 3.64
N SER A 28 -1.11 9.04 4.03
CA SER A 28 -0.89 7.62 4.23
C SER A 28 -1.48 7.19 5.56
N HIS A 29 -2.16 6.04 5.56
CA HIS A 29 -2.83 5.46 6.72
C HIS A 29 -2.21 4.09 7.00
N ASP A 30 -2.02 3.82 8.29
CA ASP A 30 -1.62 2.49 8.76
C ASP A 30 -2.73 1.47 8.45
N VAL A 31 -2.34 0.21 8.32
CA VAL A 31 -3.22 -0.85 7.83
C VAL A 31 -4.42 -1.07 8.74
N GLU A 32 -4.24 -0.91 10.05
CA GLU A 32 -5.30 -1.06 11.05
C GLU A 32 -6.38 0.02 10.90
N LEU A 33 -5.97 1.29 10.82
CA LEU A 33 -6.89 2.42 10.64
C LEU A 33 -7.63 2.30 9.29
N ALA A 34 -6.90 1.97 8.22
CA ALA A 34 -7.51 1.76 6.92
C ALA A 34 -8.44 0.54 6.87
N GLY A 35 -8.18 -0.48 7.70
CA GLY A 35 -9.07 -1.61 7.88
C GLY A 35 -10.45 -1.18 8.39
N GLU A 36 -10.50 -0.25 9.33
CA GLU A 36 -11.73 0.33 9.86
C GLU A 36 -12.40 1.23 8.81
N ASP A 37 -11.66 2.20 8.27
CA ASP A 37 -12.17 3.20 7.32
C ASP A 37 -12.75 2.57 6.05
N LEU A 38 -12.06 1.55 5.52
CA LEU A 38 -12.43 0.87 4.30
C LEU A 38 -13.32 -0.36 4.56
N SER A 39 -13.61 -0.69 5.82
CA SER A 39 -14.38 -1.89 6.20
C SER A 39 -13.79 -3.18 5.63
N LEU A 40 -12.47 -3.37 5.76
CA LEU A 40 -11.76 -4.56 5.28
C LEU A 40 -11.93 -5.73 6.26
N SER A 41 -11.81 -6.96 5.74
CA SER A 41 -11.80 -8.13 6.63
C SER A 41 -10.54 -8.16 7.51
N PRO A 42 -10.60 -8.73 8.73
CA PRO A 42 -9.42 -8.90 9.58
C PRO A 42 -8.31 -9.71 8.90
N GLN A 43 -8.67 -10.63 8.00
CA GLN A 43 -7.71 -11.40 7.23
C GLN A 43 -6.97 -10.51 6.21
N LEU A 44 -7.69 -9.66 5.48
CA LEU A 44 -7.05 -8.74 4.54
C LEU A 44 -6.16 -7.72 5.24
N VAL A 45 -6.58 -7.22 6.41
CA VAL A 45 -5.75 -6.37 7.27
C VAL A 45 -4.45 -7.10 7.62
N ALA A 46 -4.53 -8.32 8.15
CA ALA A 46 -3.33 -9.10 8.48
C ALA A 46 -2.40 -9.36 7.28
N ASP A 47 -2.98 -9.66 6.11
CA ASP A 47 -2.21 -9.92 4.89
C ASP A 47 -1.52 -8.63 4.37
N LEU A 48 -2.17 -7.47 4.50
CA LEU A 48 -1.61 -6.16 4.17
C LEU A 48 -0.50 -5.76 5.13
N THR A 49 -0.69 -5.97 6.44
CA THR A 49 0.34 -5.71 7.45
C THR A 49 1.59 -6.54 7.16
N ALA A 50 1.45 -7.85 6.94
CA ALA A 50 2.59 -8.71 6.62
C ALA A 50 3.31 -8.32 5.31
N TRP A 51 2.55 -7.86 4.31
CA TRP A 51 3.11 -7.39 3.05
C TRP A 51 3.89 -6.08 3.21
N ASP A 52 3.40 -5.13 4.01
CA ASP A 52 4.11 -3.88 4.30
C ASP A 52 5.34 -4.13 5.20
N GLU A 53 5.21 -4.93 6.26
CA GLU A 53 6.31 -5.29 7.16
C GLU A 53 7.50 -5.88 6.40
N GLU A 54 7.24 -6.72 5.39
CA GLU A 54 8.29 -7.28 4.53
C GLU A 54 9.04 -6.20 3.74
N TYR A 55 8.33 -5.16 3.28
CA TYR A 55 8.96 -4.01 2.63
C TYR A 55 9.71 -3.15 3.64
N GLN A 56 9.14 -2.85 4.81
CA GLN A 56 9.84 -2.09 5.84
C GLN A 56 11.13 -2.80 6.31
N ALA A 57 11.14 -4.14 6.32
CA ALA A 57 12.29 -4.94 6.70
C ALA A 57 13.48 -4.88 5.72
N ILE A 58 13.30 -4.42 4.48
CA ILE A 58 14.40 -4.24 3.53
C ILE A 58 15.14 -2.91 3.71
N TYR A 59 14.68 -2.05 4.62
CA TYR A 59 15.32 -0.77 4.90
C TYR A 59 16.75 -0.94 5.43
N ASP A 60 17.72 -0.30 4.76
CA ASP A 60 19.12 -0.24 5.22
C ASP A 60 19.37 1.06 5.99
N ASP A 61 19.45 0.96 7.32
CA ASP A 61 19.71 2.11 8.20
C ASP A 61 21.12 2.71 8.03
N ASN A 62 22.08 1.94 7.49
CA ASN A 62 23.43 2.45 7.26
C ASN A 62 23.48 3.36 6.03
N TYR A 63 22.73 2.98 4.99
CA TYR A 63 22.62 3.74 3.75
C TYR A 63 21.26 3.49 3.09
N PRO A 64 20.25 4.32 3.40
CA PRO A 64 18.88 4.12 2.93
C PRO A 64 18.71 3.89 1.41
N PRO A 65 19.52 4.51 0.52
CA PRO A 65 19.44 4.23 -0.92
C PRO A 65 19.79 2.79 -1.33
N ASP A 66 20.45 2.01 -0.47
CA ASP A 66 20.78 0.61 -0.72
C ASP A 66 19.69 -0.37 -0.24
N SER A 67 18.59 0.14 0.31
CA SER A 67 17.42 -0.67 0.71
C SER A 67 16.89 -1.46 -0.48
N LYS A 68 16.93 -2.79 -0.39
CA LYS A 68 16.53 -3.68 -1.48
C LYS A 68 16.20 -5.07 -0.98
N PHE A 69 15.34 -5.76 -1.73
CA PHE A 69 15.14 -7.19 -1.54
C PHE A 69 16.45 -7.97 -1.74
N SER A 70 16.60 -9.06 -1.00
CA SER A 70 17.79 -9.90 -1.04
C SER A 70 18.00 -10.57 -2.40
N THR A 71 16.92 -10.85 -3.13
CA THR A 71 16.95 -11.35 -4.50
C THR A 71 15.85 -10.73 -5.37
N PRO A 72 16.02 -10.71 -6.71
CA PRO A 72 14.97 -10.28 -7.64
C PRO A 72 13.69 -11.13 -7.55
N GLU A 73 13.80 -12.42 -7.23
CA GLU A 73 12.65 -13.31 -7.07
C GLU A 73 11.81 -12.96 -5.85
N ALA A 74 12.47 -12.54 -4.75
CA ALA A 74 11.77 -12.07 -3.56
C ALA A 74 10.99 -10.78 -3.85
N GLU A 75 11.62 -9.82 -4.54
CA GLU A 75 10.96 -8.60 -5.01
C GLU A 75 9.75 -8.92 -5.91
N TRP A 76 9.92 -9.79 -6.90
CA TRP A 76 8.82 -10.21 -7.78
C TRP A 76 7.67 -10.87 -7.02
N ALA A 77 7.97 -11.76 -6.08
CA ALA A 77 6.95 -12.42 -5.26
C ALA A 77 6.20 -11.44 -4.34
N TRP A 78 6.89 -10.43 -3.84
CA TRP A 78 6.28 -9.34 -3.06
C TRP A 78 5.39 -8.45 -3.94
N ILE A 79 5.81 -8.12 -5.16
CA ILE A 79 5.02 -7.34 -6.13
C ILE A 79 3.73 -8.08 -6.52
N GLU A 80 3.83 -9.38 -6.85
CA GLU A 80 2.66 -10.17 -7.24
C GLU A 80 1.65 -10.32 -6.09
N ARG A 81 2.12 -10.46 -4.85
CA ARG A 81 1.23 -10.42 -3.67
C ARG A 81 0.55 -9.07 -3.53
N GLY A 82 1.26 -7.96 -3.71
CA GLY A 82 0.69 -6.62 -3.67
C GLY A 82 -0.45 -6.43 -4.68
N LYS A 83 -0.31 -6.96 -5.90
CA LYS A 83 -1.38 -6.95 -6.92
C LYS A 83 -2.63 -7.69 -6.46
N VAL A 84 -2.45 -8.87 -5.85
CA VAL A 84 -3.57 -9.67 -5.30
C VAL A 84 -4.26 -8.91 -4.16
N LEU A 85 -3.50 -8.27 -3.27
CA LEU A 85 -4.04 -7.46 -2.17
C LEU A 85 -4.81 -6.24 -2.67
N ALA A 86 -4.30 -5.52 -3.67
CA ALA A 86 -4.99 -4.40 -4.31
C ALA A 86 -6.35 -4.82 -4.90
N ALA A 87 -6.39 -5.97 -5.58
CA ALA A 87 -7.63 -6.53 -6.10
C ALA A 87 -8.61 -6.89 -4.99
N ARG A 88 -8.12 -7.45 -3.87
CA ARG A 88 -8.95 -7.81 -2.70
C ARG A 88 -9.53 -6.59 -2.00
N ILE A 89 -8.76 -5.51 -1.81
CA ILE A 89 -9.28 -4.25 -1.25
C ILE A 89 -10.52 -3.79 -2.03
N LYS A 90 -10.44 -3.80 -3.37
CA LYS A 90 -11.55 -3.39 -4.23
C LYS A 90 -12.75 -4.36 -4.18
N GLN A 91 -12.51 -5.65 -3.94
CA GLN A 91 -13.56 -6.66 -3.85
C GLN A 91 -14.28 -6.64 -2.50
N GLU A 92 -13.53 -6.48 -1.41
CA GLU A 92 -14.06 -6.54 -0.04
C GLU A 92 -14.74 -5.22 0.36
N SER A 93 -14.18 -4.06 -0.03
CA SER A 93 -14.70 -2.77 0.40
C SER A 93 -15.76 -2.20 -0.56
N PRO A 94 -17.01 -1.99 -0.11
CA PRO A 94 -18.00 -1.25 -0.90
C PRO A 94 -17.69 0.25 -0.96
N LEU A 95 -16.81 0.74 -0.09
CA LEU A 95 -16.42 2.15 0.01
C LEU A 95 -15.35 2.52 -1.00
N VAL A 96 -14.59 1.56 -1.52
CA VAL A 96 -13.50 1.82 -2.46
C VAL A 96 -14.03 1.90 -3.89
N ALA A 97 -13.82 3.04 -4.56
CA ALA A 97 -14.14 3.27 -5.96
C ALA A 97 -13.12 2.58 -6.88
N SER A 98 -11.84 2.75 -6.59
CA SER A 98 -10.71 2.23 -7.36
C SER A 98 -9.50 2.07 -6.45
N VAL A 99 -8.62 1.11 -6.79
CA VAL A 99 -7.32 0.94 -6.16
C VAL A 99 -6.24 1.15 -7.21
N ASP A 100 -5.32 2.08 -6.97
CA ASP A 100 -4.12 2.28 -7.77
C ASP A 100 -2.94 1.59 -7.08
N TYR A 101 -2.36 0.56 -7.71
CA TYR A 101 -1.25 -0.20 -7.13
C TYR A 101 0.09 0.32 -7.67
N GLN A 102 0.86 0.96 -6.80
CA GLN A 102 2.04 1.74 -7.19
C GLN A 102 3.38 1.07 -6.85
N ALA A 103 3.35 -0.02 -6.08
CA ALA A 103 4.55 -0.72 -5.60
C ALA A 103 5.35 -1.48 -6.70
N HIS A 104 4.94 -1.43 -7.97
CA HIS A 104 5.70 -1.94 -9.11
C HIS A 104 6.48 -0.84 -9.88
N GLY A 105 6.59 0.37 -9.33
CA GLY A 105 7.38 1.46 -9.94
C GLY A 105 6.86 1.99 -11.27
N HIS A 106 5.65 1.61 -11.70
CA HIS A 106 5.10 1.98 -12.99
C HIS A 106 4.16 3.18 -12.89
N TYR A 107 4.73 4.38 -12.76
CA TYR A 107 4.01 5.61 -13.11
C TYR A 107 4.15 5.83 -14.62
N GLU A 108 3.02 5.94 -15.34
CA GLU A 108 3.09 6.46 -16.69
C GLU A 108 3.72 7.87 -16.67
N ARG A 109 4.52 8.17 -17.71
CA ARG A 109 5.18 9.47 -17.84
C ARG A 109 4.12 10.57 -17.88
N GLY A 110 3.98 11.31 -16.77
CA GLY A 110 2.94 12.34 -16.60
C GLY A 110 2.16 12.24 -15.28
N THR A 111 2.30 11.13 -14.56
CA THR A 111 1.70 10.98 -13.22
C THR A 111 2.56 11.70 -12.18
N CYS A 112 2.05 12.82 -11.67
CA CYS A 112 2.61 13.46 -10.48
C CYS A 112 2.22 12.61 -9.26
N VAL A 113 3.21 11.97 -8.66
CA VAL A 113 3.15 11.59 -7.25
C VAL A 113 3.67 12.77 -6.44
N PHE A 114 2.81 13.31 -5.59
CA PHE A 114 3.13 14.40 -4.67
C PHE A 114 3.67 13.84 -3.36
#